data_AF-A0A1I0H5Q1-F1
#
_entry.id   AF-A0A1I0H5Q1-F1
#
_cell.length_a   1.000
_cell.length_b   1.000
_cell.length_c   1.000
_cell.angle_alpha   90.00
_cell.angle_beta   90.00
_cell.angle_gamma   90.00
#
_symmetry.space_group_name_H-M   'P 1'
#
loop_
_entity.id
_entity.type
_entity.pdbx_description
1 polymer ?
#
loop_
_entity_poly.entity_id
_entity_poly.type
_entity_poly.pdbx_seq_one_letter_code
_entity_poly.pdbx_strand_id
1 'polypeptide(L)'
;MMPYVSAPYGCYYAFDSRQFQMTTIPQMQEMYQMYGPNFISNVDTNQLQPILTDNPPITSLVLFKELSGFPNYGNPSGNADILYRGNRGVWTFEVPAFFFIPGLLRAQLYIRAVLDDRAATPVPQYSATISINGRVVHRGPVPLEHGRSFGQIFVNWRTLIFDVPDIRRINRIVITNTSTGLANDWIGLDWMEMRFFRR
;
A
#
# COMPACT_ATOMS: atom_id res chain seq x y z
N MET A 1 36.19 -27.71 -8.47
CA MET A 1 34.90 -27.30 -7.90
C MET A 1 35.13 -27.17 -6.40
N MET A 2 35.37 -25.95 -5.91
CA MET A 2 35.63 -25.69 -4.49
C MET A 2 34.30 -25.48 -3.76
N PRO A 3 34.08 -26.09 -2.58
CA PRO A 3 32.89 -25.83 -1.78
C PRO A 3 33.00 -24.47 -1.09
N TYR A 4 31.93 -23.67 -1.19
CA TYR A 4 31.76 -22.41 -0.49
C TYR A 4 31.37 -22.71 0.97
N VAL A 5 32.24 -22.38 1.92
CA VAL A 5 31.99 -22.54 3.36
C VAL A 5 31.48 -21.20 3.89
N SER A 6 30.27 -21.20 4.45
CA SER A 6 29.61 -20.03 5.04
C SER A 6 30.36 -19.56 6.30
N ALA A 7 30.67 -18.26 6.35
CA ALA A 7 31.28 -17.63 7.52
C ALA A 7 30.27 -17.55 8.70
N PRO A 8 30.71 -17.74 9.95
CA PRO A 8 29.83 -17.60 11.12
C PRO A 8 29.59 -16.12 11.44
N TYR A 9 28.32 -15.77 11.68
CA TYR A 9 27.92 -14.47 12.21
C TYR A 9 28.53 -14.25 13.59
N GLY A 10 29.51 -13.36 13.69
CA GLY A 10 30.06 -12.88 14.96
C GLY A 10 29.21 -11.75 15.51
N CYS A 11 28.46 -12.02 16.58
CA CYS A 11 27.80 -11.00 17.39
C CYS A 11 28.79 -10.46 18.43
N TYR A 12 29.14 -9.19 18.36
CA TYR A 12 29.80 -8.48 19.45
C TYR A 12 29.26 -7.06 19.57
N TYR A 13 28.58 -6.78 20.69
CA TYR A 13 28.83 -5.61 21.52
C TYR A 13 28.40 -5.97 22.95
N ALA A 14 29.37 -6.36 23.78
CA ALA A 14 29.22 -6.35 25.22
C ALA A 14 29.53 -4.93 25.70
N PHE A 15 28.54 -4.26 26.28
CA PHE A 15 28.73 -2.95 26.93
C PHE A 15 29.50 -3.16 28.25
N ASP A 16 30.71 -2.62 28.34
CA ASP A 16 31.49 -2.56 29.58
C ASP A 16 31.02 -1.37 30.43
N SER A 17 30.50 -1.66 31.62
CA SER A 17 29.98 -0.67 32.57
C SER A 17 31.06 0.08 33.36
N ARG A 18 32.34 -0.08 33.03
CA ARG A 18 33.46 0.52 33.79
C ARG A 18 34.04 1.82 33.23
N GLN A 19 33.43 2.43 32.21
CA GLN A 19 33.96 3.67 31.59
C GLN A 19 33.20 4.98 31.88
N PHE A 20 32.37 5.03 32.93
CA PHE A 20 31.87 6.30 33.46
C PHE A 20 32.53 6.64 34.80
N GLN A 21 33.80 7.05 34.78
CA GLN A 21 34.37 7.83 35.88
C GLN A 21 33.90 9.28 35.72
N MET A 22 32.74 9.61 36.29
CA MET A 22 32.36 11.00 36.51
C MET A 22 33.17 11.56 37.67
N THR A 23 33.90 12.65 37.40
CA THR A 23 34.53 13.50 38.40
C THR A 23 33.45 14.00 39.38
N THR A 24 33.58 13.65 40.65
CA THR A 24 32.62 13.97 41.71
C THR A 24 32.55 15.49 41.92
N ILE A 25 31.42 16.10 41.52
CA ILE A 25 31.03 17.44 41.95
C ILE A 25 30.28 17.28 43.29
N PRO A 26 30.82 17.79 44.43
CA PRO A 26 30.28 17.52 45.77
C PRO A 26 28.80 17.91 45.96
N GLN A 27 28.29 18.83 45.14
CA GLN A 27 26.92 19.36 45.27
C GLN A 27 25.81 18.44 44.71
N MET A 28 26.14 17.39 43.95
CA MET A 28 25.12 16.44 43.47
C MET A 28 24.78 15.34 44.48
N GLN A 29 25.66 15.02 45.44
CA GLN A 29 25.41 13.95 46.41
C GLN A 29 24.28 14.28 47.41
N GLU A 30 24.11 15.55 47.77
CA GLU A 30 23.05 15.95 48.72
C GLU A 30 21.65 15.91 48.10
N MET A 31 21.52 16.13 46.79
CA MET A 31 20.22 16.12 46.10
C MET A 31 19.63 14.69 45.97
N TYR A 32 20.49 13.68 45.83
CA TYR A 32 20.08 12.27 45.78
C TYR A 32 19.66 11.71 47.15
N GLN A 33 20.11 12.31 48.26
CA GLN A 33 19.74 11.89 49.60
C GLN A 33 18.37 12.44 50.05
N MET A 34 17.93 13.56 49.49
CA MET A 34 16.68 14.22 49.92
C MET A 34 15.40 13.63 49.29
N TYR A 35 15.51 12.96 48.14
CA TYR A 35 14.36 12.40 47.40
C TYR A 35 14.34 10.86 47.29
N GLY A 36 15.31 10.15 47.90
CA GLY A 36 15.31 8.69 47.96
C GLY A 36 14.65 8.22 49.25
N PRO A 37 13.35 7.88 49.24
CA PRO A 37 13.02 6.48 49.12
C PRO A 37 11.61 6.25 48.53
N ASN A 38 11.45 6.31 47.21
CA ASN A 38 10.30 5.71 46.51
C ASN A 38 10.69 5.19 45.13
N PHE A 39 11.92 4.69 45.00
CA PHE A 39 12.25 3.84 43.86
C PHE A 39 11.67 2.46 44.17
N ILE A 40 10.68 2.08 43.35
CA ILE A 40 10.13 0.73 43.27
C ILE A 40 11.29 -0.26 43.35
N SER A 41 11.38 -0.99 44.46
CA SER A 41 12.38 -2.02 44.68
C SER A 41 12.11 -3.18 43.72
N ASN A 42 13.13 -3.52 42.94
CA ASN A 42 13.26 -4.78 42.21
C ASN A 42 12.08 -5.15 41.30
N VAL A 43 11.96 -4.48 40.14
CA VAL A 43 11.43 -5.18 38.97
C VAL A 43 12.56 -6.07 38.48
N ASP A 44 12.60 -7.30 38.98
CA ASP A 44 13.49 -8.33 38.46
C ASP A 44 13.09 -8.53 36.99
N THR A 45 13.90 -8.02 36.06
CA THR A 45 13.63 -8.12 34.62
C THR A 45 13.54 -9.57 34.15
N ASN A 46 14.06 -10.51 34.95
CA ASN A 46 13.92 -11.95 34.77
C ASN A 46 12.51 -12.49 35.10
N GLN A 47 11.62 -11.68 35.69
CA GLN A 47 10.23 -12.04 36.02
C GLN A 47 9.19 -11.50 35.03
N LEU A 48 9.59 -10.66 34.08
CA LEU A 48 8.71 -10.28 32.97
C LEU A 48 8.70 -11.41 31.95
N GLN A 49 7.79 -12.36 32.10
CA GLN A 49 7.53 -13.33 31.03
C GLN A 49 7.10 -12.57 29.76
N PRO A 50 7.64 -12.94 28.59
CA PRO A 50 7.26 -12.27 27.37
C PRO A 50 5.78 -12.55 27.06
N ILE A 51 5.01 -11.49 26.88
CA ILE A 51 3.63 -11.59 26.39
C ILE A 51 3.71 -11.78 24.88
N LEU A 52 3.69 -13.04 24.43
CA LEU A 52 3.81 -13.42 23.03
C LEU A 52 2.44 -13.77 22.44
N THR A 53 2.23 -13.46 21.16
CA THR A 53 1.08 -13.90 20.37
C THR A 53 1.58 -14.78 19.22
N ASP A 54 0.88 -15.89 18.97
CA ASP A 54 1.12 -16.78 17.82
C ASP A 54 -0.15 -16.81 16.97
N ASN A 55 -0.33 -15.75 16.16
CA ASN A 55 -1.47 -15.69 15.25
C ASN A 55 -1.25 -16.68 14.11
N PRO A 56 -2.31 -17.38 13.64
CA PRO A 56 -2.19 -18.30 12.52
C PRO A 56 -1.57 -17.63 11.28
N PRO A 57 -0.69 -18.33 10.54
CA PRO A 57 -0.12 -17.78 9.31
C PRO A 57 -1.19 -17.56 8.25
N ILE A 58 -1.13 -16.42 7.57
CA ILE A 58 -2.07 -16.04 6.50
C ILE A 58 -1.33 -16.08 5.15
N THR A 59 -1.96 -16.68 4.13
CA THR A 59 -1.46 -16.63 2.75
C THR A 59 -2.18 -15.53 1.97
N SER A 60 -1.42 -14.65 1.33
CA SER A 60 -1.93 -13.64 0.38
C SER A 60 -1.19 -13.72 -0.95
N LEU A 61 -1.89 -13.41 -2.04
CA LEU A 61 -1.31 -13.22 -3.37
C LEU A 61 -1.70 -11.84 -3.87
N VAL A 62 -0.72 -11.07 -4.35
CA VAL A 62 -0.95 -9.77 -4.98
C VAL A 62 -0.42 -9.83 -6.40
N LEU A 63 -1.29 -9.60 -7.36
CA LEU A 63 -0.89 -9.38 -8.75
C LEU A 63 -0.87 -7.86 -8.99
N PHE A 64 0.27 -7.33 -9.41
CA PHE A 64 0.46 -5.89 -9.67
C PHE A 64 0.58 -5.61 -11.17
N LYS A 65 0.01 -4.50 -11.62
CA LYS A 65 0.19 -3.96 -12.96
C LYS A 65 0.51 -2.47 -12.88
N GLU A 66 1.67 -2.13 -13.41
CA GLU A 66 1.99 -0.75 -13.79
C GLU A 66 1.23 -0.38 -15.07
N LEU A 67 0.65 0.81 -15.11
CA LEU A 67 -0.02 1.34 -16.30
C LEU A 67 0.83 2.46 -16.88
N SER A 68 1.16 2.39 -18.18
CA SER A 68 2.24 3.19 -18.74
C SER A 68 1.97 3.79 -20.11
N GLY A 69 0.70 3.91 -20.50
CA GLY A 69 0.30 4.42 -21.81
C GLY A 69 0.56 5.92 -22.04
N PHE A 70 0.78 6.69 -20.98
CA PHE A 70 1.02 8.14 -21.04
C PHE A 70 2.07 8.59 -20.01
N PRO A 71 3.06 9.41 -20.40
CA PRO A 71 4.12 9.88 -19.49
C PRO A 71 3.69 11.09 -18.63
N ASN A 72 4.55 11.52 -17.71
CA ASN A 72 4.48 12.71 -16.84
C ASN A 72 3.61 12.65 -15.56
N TYR A 73 2.71 11.69 -15.39
CA TYR A 73 1.73 11.76 -14.28
C TYR A 73 1.92 10.72 -13.18
N GLY A 74 2.30 9.48 -13.54
CA GLY A 74 2.39 8.37 -12.59
C GLY A 74 3.46 8.56 -11.52
N ASN A 75 3.32 7.87 -10.38
CA ASN A 75 4.21 8.04 -9.24
C ASN A 75 4.61 6.70 -8.62
N PRO A 76 5.90 6.33 -8.60
CA PRO A 76 7.09 7.15 -8.95
C PRO A 76 7.53 7.05 -10.40
N SER A 77 6.91 6.19 -11.22
CA SER A 77 7.41 5.85 -12.56
C SER A 77 7.31 6.98 -13.58
N GLY A 78 6.49 8.00 -13.29
CA GLY A 78 6.13 9.03 -14.26
C GLY A 78 5.09 8.57 -15.27
N ASN A 79 4.58 7.34 -15.26
CA ASN A 79 3.68 6.83 -16.30
C ASN A 79 2.30 6.46 -15.76
N ALA A 80 1.26 6.72 -16.55
CA ALA A 80 -0.11 6.36 -16.23
C ALA A 80 -0.87 6.02 -17.52
N ASP A 81 -1.99 5.30 -17.42
CA ASP A 81 -2.96 5.24 -18.51
C ASP A 81 -3.96 6.40 -18.36
N ILE A 82 -4.44 6.93 -19.49
CA ILE A 82 -5.44 8.01 -19.53
C ILE A 82 -6.70 7.52 -20.23
N LEU A 83 -7.85 7.69 -19.58
CA LEU A 83 -9.16 7.50 -20.19
C LEU A 83 -9.88 8.84 -20.35
N TYR A 84 -9.89 9.37 -21.57
CA TYR A 84 -10.74 10.51 -21.94
C TYR A 84 -12.23 10.17 -21.83
N ARG A 85 -13.08 11.19 -21.77
CA ARG A 85 -14.53 11.05 -21.76
C ARG A 85 -15.01 10.16 -22.92
N GLY A 86 -15.78 9.12 -22.59
CA GLY A 86 -16.31 8.15 -23.55
C GLY A 86 -15.35 7.01 -23.90
N ASN A 87 -14.06 7.11 -23.54
CA ASN A 87 -13.10 6.04 -23.79
C ASN A 87 -13.32 4.84 -22.88
N ARG A 88 -12.87 3.69 -23.39
CA ARG A 88 -12.93 2.39 -22.72
C ARG A 88 -11.53 1.76 -22.70
N GLY A 89 -11.06 1.43 -21.50
CA GLY A 89 -9.85 0.64 -21.28
C GLY A 89 -10.17 -0.79 -20.88
N VAL A 90 -9.26 -1.72 -21.19
CA VAL A 90 -9.39 -3.15 -20.89
C VAL A 90 -8.05 -3.68 -20.39
N TRP A 91 -8.05 -4.30 -19.21
CA TRP A 91 -6.88 -4.93 -18.61
C TRP A 91 -7.21 -6.35 -18.14
N THR A 92 -6.21 -7.23 -18.09
CA THR A 92 -6.41 -8.64 -17.68
C THR A 92 -5.40 -9.08 -16.64
N PHE A 93 -5.89 -9.62 -15.52
CA PHE A 93 -5.06 -10.28 -14.50
C PHE A 93 -5.12 -11.79 -14.68
N GLU A 94 -3.98 -12.41 -14.97
CA GLU A 94 -3.86 -13.87 -15.01
C GLU A 94 -3.35 -14.38 -13.65
N VAL A 95 -4.17 -15.20 -13.00
CA VAL A 95 -3.82 -15.90 -11.77
C VAL A 95 -2.99 -17.13 -12.13
N PRO A 96 -1.78 -17.29 -11.56
CA PRO A 96 -1.00 -18.50 -11.76
C PRO A 96 -1.80 -19.75 -11.36
N ALA A 97 -1.77 -20.79 -12.20
CA ALA A 97 -2.65 -21.95 -12.05
C ALA A 97 -2.53 -22.63 -10.67
N PHE A 98 -1.33 -22.68 -10.10
CA PHE A 98 -1.05 -23.31 -8.81
C PHE A 98 -1.58 -22.51 -7.60
N PHE A 99 -2.01 -21.25 -7.80
CA PHE A 99 -2.69 -20.46 -6.78
C PHE A 99 -4.22 -20.44 -6.93
N PHE A 100 -4.74 -20.88 -8.08
CA PHE A 100 -6.17 -20.80 -8.34
C PHE A 100 -6.88 -22.05 -7.82
N ILE A 101 -7.40 -21.97 -6.58
CA ILE A 101 -8.30 -22.97 -6.02
C ILE A 101 -9.73 -22.41 -6.06
N PRO A 102 -10.59 -22.86 -7.00
CA PRO A 102 -11.96 -22.38 -7.11
C PRO A 102 -12.72 -22.48 -5.79
N GLY A 103 -13.50 -21.45 -5.46
CA GLY A 103 -14.39 -21.46 -4.28
C GLY A 103 -13.74 -21.13 -2.93
N LEU A 104 -12.40 -21.18 -2.81
CA LEU A 104 -11.69 -20.87 -1.56
C LEU A 104 -11.14 -19.44 -1.48
N LEU A 105 -11.18 -18.70 -2.59
CA LEU A 105 -10.61 -17.35 -2.65
C LEU A 105 -11.70 -16.26 -2.60
N ARG A 106 -11.33 -15.15 -2.00
CA ARG A 106 -11.91 -13.82 -2.25
C ARG A 106 -10.85 -12.97 -2.93
N ALA A 107 -11.26 -11.99 -3.71
CA ALA A 107 -10.32 -11.05 -4.29
C ALA A 107 -10.89 -9.64 -4.31
N GLN A 108 -9.98 -8.68 -4.20
CA GLN A 108 -10.25 -7.25 -4.32
C GLN A 108 -9.36 -6.63 -5.38
N LEU A 109 -9.94 -5.78 -6.21
CA LEU A 109 -9.26 -4.95 -7.18
C LEU A 109 -9.03 -3.57 -6.57
N TYR A 110 -7.77 -3.15 -6.52
CA TYR A 110 -7.35 -1.81 -6.14
C TYR A 110 -6.91 -1.09 -7.41
N ILE A 111 -7.41 0.12 -7.62
CA ILE A 111 -7.08 0.96 -8.79
C ILE A 111 -6.61 2.30 -8.26
N ARG A 112 -5.36 2.66 -8.53
CA ARG A 112 -4.84 3.97 -8.19
C ARG A 112 -5.16 4.95 -9.31
N ALA A 113 -5.96 5.96 -8.99
CA ALA A 113 -6.58 6.84 -9.98
C ALA A 113 -6.65 8.29 -9.52
N VAL A 114 -6.86 9.19 -10.49
CA VAL A 114 -6.99 10.64 -10.29
C VAL A 114 -7.84 11.26 -11.41
N LEU A 115 -8.37 12.46 -11.20
CA LEU A 115 -9.08 13.22 -12.24
C LEU A 115 -8.15 14.18 -12.98
N ASP A 116 -8.59 14.67 -14.14
CA ASP A 116 -7.94 15.71 -14.94
C ASP A 116 -7.40 16.86 -14.07
N ASP A 117 -6.20 17.35 -14.36
CA ASP A 117 -5.49 18.35 -13.57
C ASP A 117 -5.86 19.81 -13.91
N ARG A 118 -6.58 20.06 -15.01
CA ARG A 118 -7.07 21.39 -15.40
C ARG A 118 -8.22 21.88 -14.54
N ALA A 119 -8.94 20.96 -13.90
CA ALA A 119 -10.09 21.25 -13.05
C ALA A 119 -11.19 22.12 -13.71
N ALA A 120 -11.32 22.06 -15.05
CA ALA A 120 -12.35 22.80 -15.79
C ALA A 120 -13.76 22.22 -15.55
N THR A 121 -13.83 20.92 -15.29
CA THR A 121 -15.06 20.20 -14.96
C THR A 121 -15.13 19.95 -13.46
N PRO A 122 -16.24 20.25 -12.79
CA PRO A 122 -16.40 19.94 -11.37
C PRO A 122 -16.30 18.43 -11.08
N VAL A 123 -15.62 18.06 -9.99
CA VAL A 123 -15.48 16.67 -9.50
C VAL A 123 -16.78 15.84 -9.59
N PRO A 124 -17.96 16.34 -9.18
CA PRO A 124 -19.20 15.55 -9.23
C PRO A 124 -19.64 15.10 -10.64
N GLN A 125 -19.10 15.70 -11.70
CA GLN A 125 -19.39 15.34 -13.08
C GLN A 125 -18.49 14.21 -13.61
N TYR A 126 -17.46 13.82 -12.85
CA TYR A 126 -16.62 12.68 -13.19
C TYR A 126 -17.29 11.38 -12.76
N SER A 127 -17.47 10.47 -13.73
CA SER A 127 -18.09 9.17 -13.49
C SER A 127 -17.46 8.07 -14.32
N ALA A 128 -17.61 6.84 -13.86
CA ALA A 128 -17.15 5.68 -14.59
C ALA A 128 -18.14 4.51 -14.48
N THR A 129 -18.11 3.63 -15.47
CA THR A 129 -18.61 2.27 -15.33
C THR A 129 -17.43 1.32 -15.26
N ILE A 130 -17.34 0.55 -14.18
CA ILE A 130 -16.30 -0.44 -13.96
C ILE A 130 -16.95 -1.83 -13.94
N SER A 131 -16.43 -2.73 -14.76
CA SER A 131 -16.87 -4.12 -14.78
C SER A 131 -15.69 -5.08 -14.68
N ILE A 132 -15.94 -6.17 -13.97
CA ILE A 132 -14.98 -7.25 -13.73
C ILE A 132 -15.65 -8.54 -14.22
N ASN A 133 -14.99 -9.25 -15.12
CA ASN A 133 -15.51 -10.50 -15.70
C ASN A 133 -16.89 -10.38 -16.36
N GLY A 134 -17.25 -9.17 -16.81
CA GLY A 134 -18.55 -8.85 -17.41
C GLY A 134 -19.62 -8.37 -16.42
N ARG A 135 -19.35 -8.42 -15.11
CA ARG A 135 -20.26 -7.92 -14.08
C ARG A 135 -19.90 -6.49 -13.67
N VAL A 136 -20.89 -5.60 -13.65
CA VAL A 136 -20.69 -4.21 -13.21
C VAL A 136 -20.50 -4.17 -11.70
N VAL A 137 -19.38 -3.63 -11.25
CA VAL A 137 -19.05 -3.44 -9.82
C VAL A 137 -19.16 -1.98 -9.38
N HIS A 138 -19.14 -1.04 -10.34
CA HIS A 138 -19.37 0.37 -10.11
C HIS A 138 -20.05 1.02 -11.31
N ARG A 139 -20.98 1.93 -11.04
CA ARG A 139 -21.57 2.82 -12.05
C ARG A 139 -21.94 4.14 -11.39
N GLY A 140 -21.36 5.23 -11.88
CA GLY A 140 -21.68 6.58 -11.43
C GLY A 140 -20.44 7.35 -10.95
N PRO A 141 -20.63 8.39 -10.12
CA PRO A 141 -19.56 9.25 -9.67
C PRO A 141 -18.40 8.47 -9.04
N VAL A 142 -17.17 8.94 -9.26
CA VAL A 142 -15.96 8.35 -8.65
C VAL A 142 -15.44 9.27 -7.55
N PRO A 143 -15.12 8.77 -6.35
CA PRO A 143 -14.65 9.57 -5.22
C PRO A 143 -13.16 9.92 -5.37
N LEU A 144 -12.84 10.66 -6.43
CA LEU A 144 -11.50 11.09 -6.79
C LEU A 144 -11.38 12.61 -6.72
N GLU A 145 -10.15 13.09 -6.75
CA GLU A 145 -9.81 14.51 -6.81
C GLU A 145 -9.01 14.82 -8.09
N HIS A 146 -8.98 16.08 -8.49
CA HIS A 146 -8.13 16.56 -9.59
C HIS A 146 -6.64 16.37 -9.27
N GLY A 147 -5.87 15.94 -10.27
CA GLY A 147 -4.43 15.73 -10.16
C GLY A 147 -3.70 17.02 -9.80
N ARG A 148 -2.71 16.92 -8.90
CA ARG A 148 -1.89 18.05 -8.45
C ARG A 148 -0.42 17.65 -8.30
N SER A 149 0.53 18.49 -8.72
CA SER A 149 0.36 19.78 -9.40
C SER A 149 0.16 19.64 -10.92
N PHE A 150 -0.48 20.64 -11.54
CA PHE A 150 -0.77 20.65 -12.98
C PHE A 150 0.47 20.35 -13.84
N GLY A 151 0.35 19.41 -14.77
CA GLY A 151 1.40 19.03 -15.73
C GLY A 151 2.64 18.37 -15.12
N GLN A 152 2.57 17.92 -13.87
CA GLN A 152 3.67 17.28 -13.14
C GLN A 152 3.26 15.90 -12.64
N ILE A 153 4.22 15.15 -12.10
CA ILE A 153 3.93 13.91 -11.38
C ILE A 153 2.97 14.22 -10.24
N PHE A 154 1.84 13.50 -10.20
CA PHE A 154 0.84 13.77 -9.17
C PHE A 154 1.19 13.12 -7.84
N VAL A 155 0.86 13.82 -6.77
CA VAL A 155 1.10 13.35 -5.39
C VAL A 155 -0.17 12.91 -4.69
N ASN A 156 -1.34 13.26 -5.24
CA ASN A 156 -2.65 13.07 -4.62
C ASN A 156 -3.51 11.98 -5.29
N TRP A 157 -2.84 10.95 -5.80
CA TRP A 157 -3.52 9.75 -6.28
C TRP A 157 -4.39 9.10 -5.18
N ARG A 158 -5.59 8.64 -5.55
CA ARG A 158 -6.51 7.94 -4.64
C ARG A 158 -6.73 6.51 -5.11
N THR A 159 -7.08 5.63 -4.17
CA THR A 159 -7.32 4.23 -4.48
C THR A 159 -8.80 3.90 -4.44
N LEU A 160 -9.32 3.42 -5.57
CA LEU A 160 -10.64 2.80 -5.65
C LEU A 160 -10.52 1.31 -5.35
N ILE A 161 -11.45 0.75 -4.60
CA ILE A 161 -11.42 -0.65 -4.16
C ILE A 161 -12.75 -1.31 -4.51
N PHE A 162 -12.70 -2.45 -5.18
CA PHE A 162 -13.88 -3.22 -5.57
C PHE A 162 -13.67 -4.71 -5.30
N ASP A 163 -14.71 -5.38 -4.80
CA ASP A 163 -14.70 -6.84 -4.75
C ASP A 163 -14.73 -7.44 -6.17
N VAL A 164 -14.01 -8.53 -6.38
CA VAL A 164 -13.94 -9.26 -7.64
C VAL A 164 -14.99 -10.37 -7.64
N PRO A 165 -16.13 -10.21 -8.34
CA PRO A 165 -17.10 -11.28 -8.48
C PRO A 165 -16.60 -12.35 -9.44
N ASP A 166 -17.07 -13.58 -9.23
CA ASP A 166 -16.89 -14.71 -10.16
C ASP A 166 -15.43 -14.86 -10.61
N ILE A 167 -14.52 -14.95 -9.64
CA ILE A 167 -13.06 -15.00 -9.87
C ILE A 167 -12.73 -16.12 -10.87
N ARG A 168 -11.94 -15.78 -11.88
CA ARG A 168 -11.49 -16.69 -12.94
C ARG A 168 -9.97 -16.80 -12.91
N ARG A 169 -9.42 -17.75 -13.67
CA ARG A 169 -7.98 -17.80 -13.97
C ARG A 169 -7.51 -16.54 -14.70
N ILE A 170 -8.33 -16.02 -15.62
CA ILE A 170 -8.09 -14.74 -16.30
C ILE A 170 -9.23 -13.80 -15.92
N ASN A 171 -8.92 -12.77 -15.13
CA ASN A 171 -9.88 -11.77 -14.71
C ASN A 171 -9.78 -10.54 -15.62
N ARG A 172 -10.89 -10.20 -16.28
CA ARG A 172 -10.94 -9.09 -17.23
C ARG A 172 -11.57 -7.86 -16.60
N ILE A 173 -10.81 -6.77 -16.53
CA ILE A 173 -11.23 -5.47 -15.99
C ILE A 173 -11.55 -4.55 -17.16
N VAL A 174 -12.69 -3.88 -17.11
CA VAL A 174 -13.08 -2.85 -18.07
C VAL A 174 -13.50 -1.61 -17.33
N ILE A 175 -12.92 -0.48 -17.71
CA ILE A 175 -13.29 0.83 -17.20
C ILE A 175 -13.72 1.68 -18.38
N THR A 176 -14.90 2.28 -18.29
CA THR A 176 -15.40 3.26 -19.26
C THR A 176 -15.57 4.57 -18.54
N ASN A 177 -14.94 5.64 -19.04
CA ASN A 177 -15.16 6.98 -18.53
C ASN A 177 -16.51 7.48 -19.04
N THR A 178 -17.48 7.63 -18.14
CA THR A 178 -18.86 8.05 -18.44
C THR A 178 -19.15 9.48 -17.99
N SER A 179 -18.09 10.26 -17.71
CA SER A 179 -18.19 11.65 -17.23
C SER A 179 -19.02 12.52 -18.17
N THR A 180 -19.66 13.55 -17.62
CA THR A 180 -20.53 14.49 -18.37
C THR A 180 -19.87 15.84 -18.66
N GLY A 181 -18.60 16.00 -18.29
CA GLY A 181 -17.80 17.19 -18.56
C GLY A 181 -17.38 17.35 -20.02
N LEU A 182 -16.26 18.03 -20.25
CA LEU A 182 -15.68 18.32 -21.56
C LEU A 182 -15.12 17.06 -22.25
N ALA A 183 -14.96 17.12 -23.56
CA ALA A 183 -14.52 15.97 -24.35
C ALA A 183 -13.06 15.56 -24.07
N ASN A 184 -12.24 16.54 -23.67
CA ASN A 184 -10.84 16.36 -23.32
C ASN A 184 -10.63 16.04 -21.84
N ASP A 185 -11.67 16.00 -21.01
CA ASP A 185 -11.53 15.57 -19.63
C ASP A 185 -11.16 14.10 -19.57
N TRP A 186 -10.32 13.75 -18.60
CA TRP A 186 -9.84 12.40 -18.44
C TRP A 186 -9.78 11.94 -16.99
N ILE A 187 -9.71 10.62 -16.83
CA ILE A 187 -9.39 9.93 -15.60
C ILE A 187 -8.04 9.25 -15.81
N GLY A 188 -7.08 9.55 -14.94
CA GLY A 188 -5.75 8.96 -14.94
C GLY A 188 -5.74 7.70 -14.07
N LEU A 189 -4.98 6.70 -14.50
CA LEU A 189 -4.82 5.42 -13.83
C LEU A 189 -3.31 5.08 -13.73
N ASP A 190 -2.77 5.00 -12.53
CA ASP A 190 -1.33 4.81 -12.28
C ASP A 190 -0.97 3.31 -12.25
N TRP A 191 -1.65 2.56 -11.38
CA TRP A 191 -1.48 1.11 -11.29
C TRP A 191 -2.78 0.41 -10.88
N MET A 192 -2.79 -0.90 -11.06
CA MET A 192 -3.83 -1.78 -10.53
C MET A 192 -3.21 -2.96 -9.76
N GLU A 193 -3.87 -3.33 -8.66
CA GLU A 193 -3.56 -4.56 -7.92
C GLU A 193 -4.78 -5.43 -7.81
N MET A 194 -4.59 -6.74 -7.98
CA MET A 194 -5.58 -7.74 -7.59
C MET A 194 -5.05 -8.53 -6.41
N ARG A 195 -5.68 -8.36 -5.25
CA ARG A 195 -5.30 -9.01 -4.00
C ARG A 195 -6.22 -10.17 -3.71
N PHE A 196 -5.65 -11.34 -3.46
CA PHE A 196 -6.38 -12.57 -3.14
C PHE A 196 -6.19 -12.95 -1.68
N PHE A 197 -7.29 -13.41 -1.09
CA PHE A 197 -7.36 -13.82 0.30
C PHE A 197 -8.07 -15.18 0.38
N ARG A 198 -7.68 -16.01 1.33
CA ARG A 198 -8.50 -17.19 1.68
C ARG A 198 -9.81 -16.72 2.31
N ARG A 199 -10.88 -17.47 2.02
CA ARG A 199 -12.17 -17.31 2.68
C ARG A 199 -12.13 -17.70 4.15
#